data_AF-A0A2G4FXU7-F1
#
_entry.id   AF-A0A2G4FXU7-F1
#
_cell.length_a   1.000
_cell.length_b   1.000
_cell.length_c   1.000
_cell.angle_alpha   90.00
_cell.angle_beta   90.00
_cell.angle_gamma   90.00
#
_symmetry.space_group_name_H-M   'P 1'
#
loop_
_entity.id
_entity.type
_entity.pdbx_description
1 polymer ?
#
loop_
_entity_poly.entity_id
_entity_poly.type
_entity_poly.pdbx_seq_one_letter_code
_entity_poly.pdbx_strand_id
1 'polypeptide(L)'
;MFALALFALPIMCADWRYRKIPNIYLIFIMYWVGAIRIISGIASLHVLSLAIAASILGVLVLRMGIGDAKLFIITTLALNLPTIDSLVFLVTCFYLGALLQIILTWGLKSVIPRSIPLAFSIFFGSALYLAASGGASLQQYADALVNSW
;
A
#
# COMPACT_ATOMS: atom_id res chain seq x y z
N MET A 1 -7.54 -3.75 -9.87
CA MET A 1 -6.19 -4.22 -9.50
C MET A 1 -5.18 -4.02 -10.62
N PHE A 2 -5.45 -4.48 -11.86
CA PHE A 2 -4.52 -4.32 -12.99
C PHE A 2 -4.08 -2.86 -13.25
N ALA A 3 -5.01 -1.89 -13.22
CA ALA A 3 -4.69 -0.48 -13.38
C ALA A 3 -3.73 0.06 -12.30
N LEU A 4 -3.85 -0.45 -11.05
CA LEU A 4 -2.96 -0.06 -9.97
C LEU A 4 -1.53 -0.54 -10.24
N ALA A 5 -1.35 -1.78 -10.70
CA ALA A 5 -0.05 -2.33 -11.06
C ALA A 5 0.56 -1.64 -12.29
N LEU A 6 -0.25 -1.33 -13.31
CA LEU A 6 0.20 -0.66 -14.53
C LEU A 6 0.71 0.76 -14.25
N PHE A 7 0.01 1.52 -13.42
CA PHE A 7 0.40 2.89 -13.06
C PHE A 7 1.34 2.95 -11.84
N ALA A 8 1.53 1.86 -11.09
CA ALA A 8 2.50 1.77 -10.02
C ALA A 8 3.94 1.93 -10.52
N LEU A 9 4.29 1.26 -11.63
CA LEU A 9 5.64 1.30 -12.20
C LEU A 9 6.12 2.72 -12.54
N PRO A 10 5.38 3.55 -13.32
CA PRO A 10 5.82 4.91 -13.61
C PRO A 10 5.87 5.80 -12.35
N ILE A 11 4.99 5.57 -11.38
CA ILE A 11 5.01 6.31 -10.10
C ILE A 11 6.25 5.93 -9.28
N MET A 12 6.57 4.64 -9.17
CA MET A 12 7.75 4.14 -8.46
C MET A 12 9.04 4.65 -9.11
N CYS A 13 9.12 4.61 -10.46
CA CYS A 13 10.27 5.17 -11.18
C CYS A 13 10.40 6.69 -10.99
N ALA A 14 9.29 7.43 -11.01
CA ALA A 14 9.28 8.87 -10.79
C ALA A 14 9.69 9.24 -9.35
N ASP A 15 9.19 8.49 -8.36
CA ASP A 15 9.53 8.71 -6.95
C ASP A 15 11.00 8.35 -6.66
N TRP A 16 11.50 7.27 -7.24
CA TRP A 16 12.90 6.86 -7.10
C TRP A 16 13.89 7.88 -7.70
N ARG A 17 13.55 8.47 -8.86
CA ARG A 17 14.45 9.35 -9.60
C ARG A 17 14.31 10.83 -9.22
N TYR A 18 13.10 11.30 -8.96
CA TYR A 18 12.81 12.72 -8.75
C TYR A 18 12.25 13.04 -7.36
N ARG A 19 11.98 12.03 -6.52
CA ARG A 19 11.31 12.16 -5.20
C ARG A 19 10.05 13.04 -5.25
N LYS A 20 9.37 12.98 -6.38
CA LYS A 20 8.15 13.74 -6.66
C LYS A 20 7.19 12.80 -7.35
N ILE A 21 6.05 12.58 -6.72
CA ILE A 21 4.95 11.84 -7.32
C ILE A 21 4.21 12.77 -8.29
N PRO A 22 4.16 12.46 -9.60
CA PRO A 22 3.44 13.27 -10.56
C PRO A 22 1.93 13.09 -10.33
N ASN A 23 1.24 14.19 -9.99
CA ASN A 23 -0.16 14.17 -9.61
C ASN A 23 -1.10 13.65 -10.72
N ILE A 24 -0.67 13.73 -11.99
CA ILE A 24 -1.46 13.27 -13.14
C ILE A 24 -1.75 11.77 -13.08
N TYR A 25 -0.76 10.95 -12.66
CA TYR A 25 -0.96 9.49 -12.52
C TYR A 25 -1.91 9.18 -11.36
N LEU A 26 -1.84 9.95 -10.27
CA LEU A 26 -2.76 9.80 -9.14
C LEU A 26 -4.21 10.07 -9.54
N ILE A 27 -4.44 11.10 -10.35
CA ILE A 27 -5.77 11.45 -10.83
C ILE A 27 -6.35 10.30 -11.67
N PHE A 28 -5.57 9.74 -12.60
CA PHE A 28 -6.02 8.59 -13.40
C PHE A 28 -6.38 7.37 -12.54
N ILE A 29 -5.53 7.02 -11.57
CA ILE A 29 -5.82 5.90 -10.66
C ILE A 29 -7.08 6.20 -9.84
N MET A 30 -7.23 7.44 -9.35
CA MET A 30 -8.39 7.84 -8.57
C MET A 30 -9.70 7.73 -9.37
N TYR A 31 -9.73 8.19 -10.62
CA TYR A 31 -10.92 8.05 -11.48
C TYR A 31 -11.24 6.58 -11.74
N TRP A 32 -10.22 5.76 -12.03
CA TRP A 32 -10.42 4.34 -12.28
C TRP A 32 -10.93 3.60 -11.04
N VAL A 33 -10.28 3.79 -9.90
CA VAL A 33 -10.68 3.18 -8.62
C VAL A 33 -12.06 3.69 -8.21
N GLY A 34 -12.33 4.99 -8.36
CA GLY A 34 -13.62 5.60 -8.09
C GLY A 34 -14.74 4.97 -8.92
N ALA A 35 -14.55 4.85 -10.24
CA ALA A 35 -15.53 4.22 -11.14
C ALA A 35 -15.85 2.78 -10.73
N ILE A 36 -14.83 1.97 -10.42
CA ILE A 36 -15.03 0.60 -9.94
C ILE A 36 -15.80 0.60 -8.60
N ARG A 37 -15.48 1.51 -7.69
CA ARG A 37 -16.12 1.54 -6.36
C ARG A 37 -17.55 2.06 -6.38
N ILE A 38 -17.89 2.92 -7.34
CA ILE A 38 -19.28 3.33 -7.57
C ILE A 38 -20.12 2.13 -8.04
N ILE A 39 -19.55 1.26 -8.89
CA ILE A 39 -20.25 0.08 -9.42
C ILE A 39 -20.31 -1.06 -8.40
N SER A 40 -19.19 -1.35 -7.73
CA SER A 40 -19.04 -2.52 -6.84
C SER A 40 -19.39 -2.23 -5.37
N GLY A 41 -19.60 -0.97 -5.01
CA GLY A 41 -19.80 -0.54 -3.62
C GLY A 41 -18.51 -0.46 -2.81
N ILE A 42 -18.63 0.15 -1.64
CA ILE A 42 -17.56 0.31 -0.63
C ILE A 42 -17.87 -0.66 0.52
N ALA A 43 -16.89 -1.50 0.90
CA ALA A 43 -17.06 -2.51 1.92
C ALA A 43 -17.31 -1.92 3.32
N SER A 44 -16.58 -0.86 3.68
CA SER A 44 -16.74 -0.19 4.97
C SER A 44 -16.34 1.28 4.93
N LEU A 45 -17.29 2.18 5.21
CA LEU A 45 -17.03 3.61 5.36
C LEU A 45 -16.18 3.93 6.60
N HIS A 46 -16.27 3.11 7.65
CA HIS A 46 -15.48 3.27 8.88
C HIS A 46 -13.99 3.04 8.63
N VAL A 47 -13.65 2.04 7.82
CA VAL A 47 -12.25 1.76 7.45
C VAL A 47 -11.70 2.87 6.56
N LEU A 48 -12.52 3.40 5.64
CA LEU A 48 -12.13 4.51 4.79
C LEU A 48 -11.91 5.81 5.58
N SER A 49 -12.80 6.16 6.52
CA SER A 49 -12.65 7.35 7.35
C SER A 49 -11.41 7.25 8.25
N LEU A 50 -11.12 6.07 8.80
CA LEU A 50 -9.90 5.80 9.55
C LEU A 50 -8.65 5.95 8.69
N ALA A 51 -8.66 5.43 7.46
CA ALA A 51 -7.55 5.59 6.52
C ALA A 51 -7.28 7.06 6.18
N ILE A 52 -8.34 7.86 6.00
CA ILE A 52 -8.24 9.31 5.79
C ILE A 52 -7.64 9.98 7.03
N ALA A 53 -8.14 9.68 8.23
CA ALA A 53 -7.60 10.24 9.47
C ALA A 53 -6.12 9.90 9.67
N ALA A 54 -5.73 8.64 9.41
CA ALA A 54 -4.35 8.19 9.47
C ALA A 54 -3.46 8.92 8.45
N SER A 55 -3.97 9.17 7.24
CA SER A 55 -3.22 9.92 6.22
C SER A 55 -3.02 11.40 6.61
N ILE A 56 -4.02 12.04 7.21
CA ILE A 56 -3.91 13.42 7.71
C ILE A 56 -2.89 13.50 8.84
N LEU A 57 -2.94 12.54 9.76
CA LEU A 57 -1.95 12.42 10.85
C LEU A 57 -0.54 12.21 10.29
N GLY A 58 -0.38 11.38 9.26
CA GLY A 58 0.89 11.17 8.58
C GLY A 58 1.45 12.45 7.96
N VAL A 59 0.60 13.26 7.30
CA VAL A 59 1.03 14.55 6.73
C VAL A 59 1.43 15.53 7.84
N LEU A 60 0.63 15.64 8.91
CA LEU A 60 0.85 16.62 9.96
C LEU A 60 2.04 16.28 10.87
N VAL A 61 2.14 15.01 11.29
CA VAL A 61 3.10 14.55 12.31
C VAL A 61 4.38 14.01 11.67
N LEU A 62 4.24 13.17 10.63
CA LEU A 62 5.39 12.50 10.00
C LEU A 62 5.98 13.30 8.85
N ARG A 63 5.47 14.51 8.58
CA ARG A 63 5.84 15.35 7.42
C ARG A 63 5.75 14.56 6.10
N MET A 64 4.78 13.67 6.01
CA MET A 64 4.53 12.87 4.81
C MET A 64 4.13 13.79 3.65
N GLY A 65 4.62 13.48 2.44
CA GLY A 65 4.22 14.23 1.25
C GLY A 65 2.72 14.08 1.00
N ILE A 66 2.06 15.17 0.60
CA ILE A 66 0.63 15.14 0.25
C ILE A 66 0.35 14.12 -0.86
N GLY A 67 1.30 13.93 -1.78
CA GLY A 67 1.22 12.91 -2.83
C GLY A 67 1.17 11.50 -2.27
N ASP A 68 2.06 11.18 -1.32
CA ASP A 68 2.14 9.87 -0.67
C ASP A 68 0.85 9.58 0.13
N ALA A 69 0.34 10.58 0.84
CA ALA A 69 -0.89 10.47 1.62
C ALA A 69 -2.11 10.17 0.75
N LYS A 70 -2.23 10.83 -0.41
CA LYS A 70 -3.27 10.52 -1.39
C LYS A 70 -3.11 9.11 -1.96
N LEU A 71 -1.88 8.68 -2.24
CA LEU A 71 -1.60 7.34 -2.74
C LEU A 71 -2.04 6.27 -1.72
N PHE A 72 -1.78 6.48 -0.44
CA PHE A 72 -2.25 5.62 0.65
C PHE A 72 -3.78 5.49 0.69
N ILE A 73 -4.51 6.61 0.61
CA ILE A 73 -5.98 6.61 0.58
C ILE A 73 -6.50 5.85 -0.64
N ILE A 74 -5.96 6.15 -1.83
CA ILE A 74 -6.36 5.50 -3.08
C ILE A 74 -6.09 3.99 -3.03
N THR A 75 -4.97 3.58 -2.45
CA THR A 75 -4.61 2.15 -2.32
C THR A 75 -5.56 1.43 -1.37
N THR A 76 -5.89 2.05 -0.23
CA THR A 76 -6.86 1.52 0.72
C THR A 76 -8.24 1.38 0.10
N LEU A 77 -8.69 2.40 -0.64
CA LEU A 77 -9.94 2.39 -1.38
C LEU A 77 -9.94 1.32 -2.49
N ALA A 78 -8.80 1.13 -3.16
CA ALA A 78 -8.67 0.14 -4.20
C ALA A 78 -8.67 -1.30 -3.67
N LEU A 79 -8.13 -1.54 -2.47
CA LEU A 79 -8.16 -2.84 -1.80
C LEU A 79 -9.53 -3.18 -1.18
N ASN A 80 -10.35 -2.17 -0.86
CA ASN A 80 -11.70 -2.33 -0.31
C ASN A 80 -11.73 -3.22 0.92
N LEU A 81 -10.95 -2.79 1.90
CA LEU A 81 -10.75 -3.48 3.17
C LEU A 81 -12.08 -3.60 3.96
N PRO A 82 -12.51 -4.82 4.34
CA PRO A 82 -13.78 -5.03 5.02
C PRO A 82 -13.73 -4.68 6.52
N THR A 83 -12.59 -4.88 7.18
CA THR A 83 -12.43 -4.74 8.63
C THR A 83 -11.24 -3.88 9.02
N ILE A 84 -11.22 -3.37 10.25
CA ILE A 84 -10.11 -2.58 10.78
C ILE A 84 -8.82 -3.43 10.86
N ASP A 85 -8.93 -4.71 11.21
CA ASP A 85 -7.79 -5.63 11.27
C ASP A 85 -7.10 -5.76 9.91
N SER A 86 -7.86 -5.75 8.82
CA SER A 86 -7.30 -5.78 7.47
C SER A 86 -6.53 -4.50 7.11
N LEU A 87 -6.93 -3.36 7.67
CA LEU A 87 -6.19 -2.10 7.55
C LEU A 87 -4.91 -2.11 8.38
N VAL A 88 -4.97 -2.61 9.62
CA VAL A 88 -3.78 -2.79 10.47
C VAL A 88 -2.79 -3.74 9.80
N PHE A 89 -3.27 -4.83 9.22
CA PHE A 89 -2.43 -5.78 8.48
C PHE A 89 -1.78 -5.13 7.26
N LEU A 90 -2.54 -4.37 6.45
CA LEU A 90 -2.00 -3.63 5.31
C LEU A 90 -0.90 -2.64 5.72
N VAL A 91 -1.14 -1.86 6.77
CA VAL A 91 -0.16 -0.90 7.31
C VAL A 91 1.10 -1.63 7.79
N THR A 92 0.94 -2.79 8.43
CA THR A 92 2.07 -3.65 8.82
C THR A 92 2.89 -4.10 7.61
N CYS A 93 2.23 -4.49 6.51
CA CYS A 93 2.91 -4.81 5.26
C CYS A 93 3.64 -3.59 4.66
N PHE A 94 3.11 -2.37 4.79
CA PHE A 94 3.82 -1.16 4.37
C PHE A 94 5.11 -0.96 5.19
N TYR A 95 5.06 -1.14 6.51
CA TYR A 95 6.26 -1.07 7.34
C TYR A 95 7.32 -2.11 6.93
N LEU A 96 6.91 -3.35 6.66
CA LEU A 96 7.82 -4.38 6.15
C LEU A 96 8.44 -4.00 4.79
N GLY A 97 7.63 -3.45 3.88
CA GLY A 97 8.13 -2.94 2.60
C GLY A 97 9.13 -1.78 2.75
N ALA A 98 8.89 -0.89 3.71
CA ALA A 98 9.83 0.19 4.03
C ALA A 98 11.15 -0.35 4.61
N LEU A 99 11.09 -1.33 5.52
CA LEU A 99 12.27 -2.00 6.06
C LEU A 99 13.10 -2.67 4.96
N LEU A 100 12.44 -3.41 4.06
CA LEU A 100 13.11 -4.04 2.92
C LEU A 100 13.84 -3.01 2.06
N GLN A 101 13.21 -1.87 1.81
CA GLN A 101 13.81 -0.79 1.04
C GLN A 101 15.03 -0.16 1.72
N ILE A 102 14.99 0.01 3.04
CA ILE A 102 16.14 0.48 3.82
C ILE A 102 17.31 -0.52 3.68
N ILE A 103 17.03 -1.82 3.86
CA ILE A 103 18.04 -2.88 3.75
C ILE A 103 18.65 -2.91 2.34
N LEU A 104 17.82 -2.86 1.29
CA LEU A 104 18.27 -2.80 -0.11
C LEU A 104 19.17 -1.59 -0.36
N THR A 105 18.74 -0.41 0.08
CA THR A 105 19.48 0.83 -0.17
C THR A 105 20.79 0.85 0.61
N TRP A 106 20.78 0.34 1.85
CA TRP A 106 21.96 0.16 2.66
C TRP A 106 22.93 -0.86 2.04
N GLY A 107 22.44 -2.00 1.54
CA GLY A 107 23.28 -2.99 0.87
C GLY A 107 23.92 -2.49 -0.43
N LEU A 108 23.21 -1.66 -1.21
CA LEU A 108 23.71 -1.14 -2.49
C LEU A 108 24.66 0.05 -2.35
N LYS A 109 24.44 0.94 -1.37
CA LYS A 109 25.20 2.19 -1.24
C LYS A 109 26.03 2.29 0.02
N SER A 110 25.92 1.31 0.94
CA SER A 110 26.56 1.29 2.26
C SER A 110 26.34 2.57 3.10
N VAL A 111 25.30 3.34 2.76
CA VAL A 111 24.94 4.61 3.40
C VAL A 111 23.47 4.53 3.79
N ILE A 112 23.16 4.93 5.02
CA ILE A 112 21.79 4.97 5.52
C ILE A 112 21.03 6.07 4.76
N PRO A 113 19.98 5.74 4.00
CA PRO A 113 19.23 6.73 3.25
C PRO A 113 18.50 7.69 4.20
N ARG A 114 18.74 9.00 4.03
CA ARG A 114 18.08 10.05 4.83
C ARG A 114 16.58 10.25 4.52
N SER A 115 16.07 9.64 3.46
CA SER A 115 14.67 9.74 3.03
C SER A 115 14.30 8.50 2.24
N ILE A 116 13.15 7.93 2.58
CA ILE A 116 12.62 6.69 2.02
C ILE A 116 11.53 7.06 1.01
N PRO A 117 11.65 6.66 -0.27
CA PRO A 117 10.59 6.77 -1.26
C PRO A 117 9.36 5.96 -0.82
N LEU A 118 8.32 6.65 -0.34
CA LEU A 118 7.18 6.03 0.34
C LEU A 118 6.27 5.27 -0.64
N ALA A 119 6.28 5.65 -1.92
CA ALA A 119 5.56 4.94 -2.97
C ALA A 119 6.00 3.47 -3.08
N PHE A 120 7.30 3.18 -2.95
CA PHE A 120 7.81 1.80 -3.01
C PHE A 120 7.21 0.94 -1.90
N SER A 121 7.22 1.44 -0.67
CA SER A 121 6.65 0.76 0.50
C SER A 121 5.14 0.51 0.34
N ILE A 122 4.38 1.47 -0.18
CA ILE A 122 2.93 1.30 -0.38
C ILE A 122 2.63 0.24 -1.46
N PHE A 123 3.31 0.29 -2.61
CA PHE A 123 3.07 -0.70 -3.66
C PHE A 123 3.57 -2.09 -3.26
N PHE A 124 4.76 -2.18 -2.66
CA PHE A 124 5.31 -3.46 -2.24
C PHE A 124 4.48 -4.07 -1.11
N GLY A 125 4.10 -3.28 -0.10
CA GLY A 125 3.28 -3.79 1.00
C GLY A 125 1.83 -4.09 0.59
N SER A 126 1.28 -3.42 -0.42
CA SER A 126 -0.05 -3.81 -0.96
C SER A 126 0.03 -5.11 -1.75
N ALA A 127 1.11 -5.34 -2.51
CA ALA A 127 1.38 -6.63 -3.13
C ALA A 127 1.57 -7.74 -2.07
N LEU A 128 2.27 -7.44 -0.97
CA LEU A 128 2.48 -8.35 0.16
C LEU A 128 1.17 -8.69 0.87
N TYR A 129 0.32 -7.68 1.11
CA TYR A 129 -1.02 -7.86 1.67
C TYR A 129 -1.87 -8.77 0.78
N LEU A 130 -1.83 -8.58 -0.54
CA LEU A 130 -2.58 -9.43 -1.49
C LEU A 130 -2.02 -10.85 -1.55
N ALA A 131 -0.70 -11.01 -1.55
CA ALA A 131 -0.07 -12.32 -1.51
C ALA A 131 -0.41 -13.08 -0.22
N ALA A 132 -0.44 -12.38 0.91
CA ALA A 132 -0.76 -12.97 2.20
C ALA A 132 -2.26 -13.23 2.40
N SER A 133 -3.13 -12.39 1.83
CA SER A 133 -4.59 -12.58 1.89
C SER A 133 -5.13 -13.57 0.85
N GLY A 134 -4.43 -13.71 -0.28
CA GLY A 134 -4.72 -14.71 -1.32
C GLY A 134 -4.01 -16.05 -1.10
N GLY A 135 -2.99 -16.10 -0.24
CA GLY A 135 -2.41 -17.33 0.24
C GLY A 135 -3.38 -18.03 1.19
N ALA A 136 -3.60 -19.33 1.01
CA ALA A 136 -4.32 -20.16 1.96
C ALA A 136 -3.86 -19.83 3.39
N SER A 137 -4.81 -19.59 4.28
CA SER A 137 -4.49 -19.20 5.66
C SER A 137 -3.50 -20.19 6.25
N LEU A 138 -2.56 -19.74 7.10
CA LEU A 138 -1.67 -20.65 7.84
C LEU A 138 -2.44 -21.76 8.57
N GLN A 139 -3.72 -21.51 8.88
CA GLN A 139 -4.70 -22.50 9.34
C GLN A 139 -4.98 -23.60 8.31
N GLN A 140 -5.23 -23.28 7.04
CA GLN A 140 -5.39 -24.30 5.99
C GLN A 140 -4.14 -25.16 5.81
N TYR A 141 -2.94 -24.59 5.93
CA TYR A 141 -1.69 -25.36 5.88
C TYR A 141 -1.46 -26.20 7.14
N ALA A 142 -1.76 -25.65 8.33
CA ALA A 142 -1.70 -26.39 9.59
C ALA A 142 -2.72 -27.53 9.64
N ASP A 143 -3.96 -27.29 9.19
CA ASP A 143 -5.01 -28.30 9.07
C ASP A 143 -4.66 -29.36 8.02
N ALA A 144 -4.02 -28.97 6.91
CA ALA A 144 -3.53 -29.93 5.91
C ALA A 144 -2.39 -30.82 6.45
N LEU A 145 -1.52 -30.27 7.30
CA LEU A 145 -0.43 -31.01 7.95
C LEU A 145 -0.94 -31.93 9.07
N VAL A 146 -1.92 -31.49 9.87
CA VAL A 146 -2.53 -32.28 10.94
C VAL A 146 -3.37 -33.43 10.38
N ASN A 147 -4.03 -33.24 9.24
CA ASN A 147 -4.84 -34.28 8.59
C ASN A 147 -4.05 -35.18 7.62
N SER A 148 -2.72 -35.04 7.55
CA SER A 148 -1.84 -35.85 6.68
C SER A 148 -1.14 -37.03 7.39
N TRP A 149 -1.53 -37.33 8.63
CA TRP A 149 -1.08 -38.49 9.41
C TRP A 149 -2.26 -39.35 9.87
#